data_AF-A0A519VTV6-F1
#
_entry.id   AF-A0A519VTV6-F1
#
_cell.length_a   1.000
_cell.length_b   1.000
_cell.length_c   1.000
_cell.angle_alpha   90.00
_cell.angle_beta   90.00
_cell.angle_gamma   90.00
#
_symmetry.space_group_name_H-M   'P 1'
#
loop_
_entity.id
_entity.type
_entity.pdbx_description
1 polymer ?
#
loop_
_entity_poly.entity_id
_entity_poly.type
_entity_poly.pdbx_seq_one_letter_code
_entity_poly.pdbx_strand_id
1 'polypeptide(L)' 'MSSSRLAKLLEFLESDPNDPFILYALATEYNTQNDKEKAYSFYLQLTDKHP' A
#
# COMPACT_ATOMS: atom_id res chain seq x y z
N MET A 1 6.13 -20.29 6.07
CA MET A 1 6.24 -19.12 5.18
C MET A 1 4.97 -19.00 4.35
N SER A 2 3.85 -18.58 4.94
CA SER A 2 2.71 -18.11 4.15
C SER A 2 2.93 -16.63 3.93
N SER A 3 3.70 -16.26 2.90
CA SER A 3 3.87 -14.85 2.56
C SER A 3 2.58 -14.38 1.89
N SER A 4 1.73 -13.71 2.66
CA SER A 4 0.57 -13.02 2.12
C SER A 4 1.04 -11.97 1.12
N ARG A 5 0.21 -11.65 0.13
CA ARG A 5 0.46 -10.57 -0.82
C ARG A 5 0.80 -9.26 -0.09
N LEU A 6 0.08 -8.98 1.00
CA LEU A 6 0.32 -7.82 1.85
C LEU A 6 1.76 -7.78 2.40
N ALA A 7 2.27 -8.90 2.91
CA ALA A 7 3.64 -8.96 3.46
C ALA A 7 4.69 -8.60 2.41
N LYS A 8 4.57 -9.13 1.19
CA LYS A 8 5.49 -8.79 0.08
C LYS A 8 5.41 -7.33 -0.34
N LEU A 9 4.21 -6.76 -0.35
CA LEU A 9 4.03 -5.34 -0.68
C LEU A 9 4.66 -4.43 0.37
N LEU A 10 4.63 -4.81 1.65
CA LEU A 10 5.31 -4.09 2.72
C LEU A 10 6.84 -4.17 2.59
N GLU A 11 7.39 -5.34 2.23
CA GLU A 11 8.84 -5.48 1.94
C GLU A 11 9.26 -4.58 0.76
N PHE A 12 8.45 -4.52 -0.31
CA PHE A 12 8.74 -3.62 -1.42
C PHE A 12 8.64 -2.15 -1.03
N LEU A 13 7.71 -1.79 -0.15
CA LEU A 13 7.57 -0.42 0.37
C LEU A 13 8.82 0.02 1.15
N GLU A 14 9.47 -0.88 1.90
CA GLU A 14 10.74 -0.56 2.58
C GLU A 14 11.85 -0.24 1.58
N SER A 15 11.83 -0.87 0.41
CA SER A 15 12.83 -0.68 -0.65
C SER A 15 12.55 0.57 -1.48
N ASP A 16 11.28 0.85 -1.79
CA ASP A 16 10.84 2.04 -2.50
C ASP A 16 9.55 2.62 -1.88
N PRO A 17 9.66 3.54 -0.90
CA PRO A 17 8.52 4.08 -0.17
C PRO A 17 7.59 4.99 -0.98
N ASN A 18 7.98 5.36 -2.20
CA ASN A 18 7.27 6.34 -3.02
C ASN A 18 6.75 5.77 -4.34
N ASP A 19 7.00 4.49 -4.61
CA ASP A 19 6.51 3.81 -5.81
C ASP A 19 4.96 3.87 -5.83
N PRO A 20 4.37 4.56 -6.82
CA PRO A 20 2.92 4.69 -6.90
C PRO A 20 2.21 3.34 -7.11
N PHE A 21 2.88 2.36 -7.73
CA PHE A 21 2.33 1.02 -7.86
C PHE A 21 2.21 0.32 -6.50
N ILE A 22 3.26 0.40 -5.67
CA ILE A 22 3.28 -0.24 -4.34
C ILE A 22 2.25 0.41 -3.41
N LEU A 23 2.22 1.75 -3.38
CA LEU A 23 1.26 2.51 -2.57
C LEU A 23 -0.19 2.18 -2.95
N TYR A 24 -0.50 2.12 -4.26
CA TYR A 24 -1.83 1.73 -4.73
C TYR A 24 -2.17 0.28 -4.39
N ALA A 25 -1.23 -0.64 -4.60
CA ALA A 25 -1.44 -2.05 -4.28
C ALA A 25 -1.71 -2.26 -2.78
N LEU A 26 -0.97 -1.61 -1.89
CA LEU A 26 -1.22 -1.64 -0.44
C LEU A 26 -2.58 -1.07 -0.09
N ALA A 27 -2.95 0.07 -0.66
CA ALA A 27 -4.25 0.68 -0.43
C ALA A 27 -5.39 -0.27 -0.79
N THR A 28 -5.29 -0.93 -1.95
CA THR A 28 -6.30 -1.91 -2.38
C THR A 28 -6.36 -3.14 -1.47
N GLU A 29 -5.21 -3.65 -1.02
CA GLU A 29 -5.13 -4.84 -0.16
C GLU A 29 -5.68 -4.58 1.25
N TYR A 30 -5.46 -3.38 1.82
CA TYR A 30 -6.11 -3.00 3.07
C TYR A 30 -7.61 -2.76 2.90
N ASN A 31 -8.02 -2.21 1.75
CA ASN A 31 -9.45 -2.00 1.46
C ASN A 31 -10.21 -3.34 1.33
N THR A 32 -9.63 -4.36 0.69
CA THR A 32 -10.25 -5.70 0.60
C THR A 32 -10.35 -6.39 1.96
N GLN A 33 -9.46 -6.06 2.89
CA GLN A 33 -9.51 -6.51 4.29
C GLN A 33 -10.42 -5.65 5.17
N ASN A 34 -11.12 -4.67 4.59
CA ASN A 34 -11.99 -3.71 5.28
C ASN A 34 -11.25 -2.80 6.30
N ASP A 35 -9.91 -2.74 6.22
CA ASP A 35 -9.05 -1.79 6.97
C ASP A 35 -8.99 -0.45 6.21
N LYS A 36 -10.11 0.28 6.25
CA LYS A 36 -10.31 1.49 5.46
C LYS A 36 -9.39 2.64 5.88
N GLU A 37 -9.01 2.69 7.15
CA GLU A 37 -8.10 3.72 7.66
C GLU A 37 -6.71 3.60 7.02
N LYS A 38 -6.14 2.39 6.98
CA LYS A 38 -4.88 2.17 6.28
C LYS A 38 -5.02 2.32 4.78
N ALA A 39 -6.10 1.84 4.18
CA ALA A 39 -6.33 2.04 2.75
C ALA A 39 -6.31 3.53 2.39
N TYR A 40 -7.03 4.35 3.16
CA TYR A 40 -7.11 5.78 2.95
C TYR A 40 -5.75 6.47 3.12
N SER A 41 -4.94 6.10 4.12
CA SER A 41 -3.62 6.72 4.31
C SER A 41 -2.68 6.45 3.14
N PHE A 42 -2.71 5.25 2.54
CA PHE A 42 -1.94 4.95 1.33
C PHE A 42 -2.48 5.68 0.09
N TYR A 43 -3.80 5.82 -0.06
CA TYR A 43 -4.37 6.65 -1.13
C TYR A 43 -3.98 8.12 -1.02
N LEU A 44 -3.95 8.67 0.20
CA LEU A 44 -3.54 10.06 0.41
C LEU A 44 -2.04 10.26 0.06
N GLN A 45 -1.19 9.30 0.41
CA GLN A 45 0.23 9.36 0.01
C GLN A 45 0.44 9.35 -1.50
N LEU A 46 -0.44 8.68 -2.26
CA LEU A 46 -0.41 8.75 -3.72
C LEU A 46 -0.71 10.16 -4.21
N THR A 47 -1.78 10.77 -3.72
CA THR A 47 -2.19 12.11 -4.18
C THR A 47 -1.22 13.21 -3.76
N ASP A 48 -0.59 13.07 -2.58
CA ASP A 48 0.36 14.06 -2.08
C ASP A 48 1.69 14.03 -2.83
N LYS A 49 2.11 12.86 -3.33
CA LYS A 49 3.41 12.66 -4.01
C LYS A 49 3.29 12.65 -5.54
N HIS A 50 2.10 12.39 -6.06
CA HIS A 50 1.80 12.27 -7.50
C HIS A 50 0.47 12.99 -7.83
N PRO A 51 0.44 14.34 -7.77
CA PRO A 51 -0.76 15.12 -8.08
C PRO A 51 -1.21 15.04 -9.55
#